data_AF-A0AAD9I8W3-F1
#
_entry.id   AF-A0AAD9I8W3-F1
#
_cell.length_a   1.000
_cell.length_b   1.000
_cell.length_c   1.000
_cell.angle_alpha   90.00
_cell.angle_beta   90.00
_cell.angle_gamma   90.00
#
_symmetry.space_group_name_H-M   'P 1'
#
loop_
_entity.id
_entity.type
_entity.pdbx_description
1 polymer ?
#
loop_
_entity_poly.entity_id
_entity_poly.type
_entity_poly.pdbx_seq_one_letter_code
_entity_poly.pdbx_strand_id
1 'polypeptide(L)'
;MQLDYYKLLAKTSSYILSFVYKARKRVISKDSTPTTYKQVLKLPRDERSKWLEAITKEFIQLLELGVFKFLSRSLLPSNCKLITCRNVLKVKKDAKNRPIKYKSRIPPTWRILLAIGAVLDWEIEQADFIGAFLNSALREEIYMEIPEGLLDLAASNKAIYKLLLKYGYNPSTPNIIKLSKALYSLKQSPREWQDKLKILLKSLGYLPLILDPGVFYNAKTCHFIVTYVDDCLFIGPDIGYITDLKKRLNKVYAIEDLGPAAYFLGV
;
A
#
# COMPACT_ATOMS: atom_id res chain seq x y z
N MET A 1 20.62 -18.28 -22.09
CA MET A 1 19.45 -17.99 -21.22
C MET A 1 19.81 -17.20 -19.96
N GLN A 2 20.66 -17.69 -19.05
CA GLN A 2 21.02 -16.95 -17.81
C GLN A 2 21.86 -15.69 -18.08
N LEU A 3 22.70 -15.71 -19.12
CA LEU A 3 23.57 -14.59 -19.51
C LEU A 3 22.81 -13.41 -20.13
N ASP A 4 21.67 -13.65 -20.78
CA ASP A 4 20.84 -12.60 -21.39
C ASP A 4 19.98 -11.86 -20.35
N TYR A 5 19.58 -12.55 -19.27
CA TYR A 5 18.87 -11.96 -18.13
C TYR A 5 19.71 -10.88 -17.42
N TYR A 6 21.00 -11.13 -17.19
CA TYR A 6 21.90 -10.15 -16.57
C TYR A 6 22.25 -8.97 -17.50
N LYS A 7 22.36 -9.22 -18.81
CA LYS A 7 22.54 -8.15 -19.82
C LYS A 7 21.30 -7.25 -19.91
N LEU A 8 20.10 -7.83 -19.84
CA LEU A 8 18.84 -7.10 -19.79
C LEU A 8 18.76 -6.23 -18.53
N LEU A 9 19.04 -6.78 -17.34
CA LEU A 9 19.08 -6.04 -16.06
C LEU A 9 20.09 -4.88 -16.03
N ALA A 10 21.24 -5.03 -16.68
CA ALA A 10 22.27 -4.00 -16.75
C ALA A 10 21.87 -2.82 -17.65
N LYS A 11 21.21 -3.12 -18.79
CA LYS A 11 20.70 -2.14 -19.77
C LYS A 11 19.46 -1.42 -19.24
N THR A 12 18.50 -2.15 -18.65
CA THR A 12 17.29 -1.59 -18.03
C THR A 12 17.61 -0.68 -16.85
N SER A 13 18.57 -1.04 -15.99
CA SER A 13 19.00 -0.18 -14.87
C SER A 13 19.56 1.19 -15.30
N SER A 14 20.11 1.31 -16.51
CA SER A 14 20.60 2.62 -17.02
C SER A 14 19.44 3.50 -17.48
N TYR A 15 18.46 2.89 -18.17
CA TYR A 15 17.26 3.56 -18.64
C TYR A 15 16.30 3.93 -17.50
N ILE A 16 16.08 3.04 -16.52
CA ILE A 16 15.28 3.26 -15.30
C ILE A 16 15.76 4.52 -14.56
N LEU A 17 17.06 4.65 -14.31
CA LEU A 17 17.63 5.81 -13.63
C LEU A 17 17.45 7.10 -14.44
N SER A 18 17.56 7.04 -15.77
CA SER A 18 17.35 8.20 -16.65
C SER A 18 15.87 8.62 -16.75
N PHE A 19 14.94 7.65 -16.71
CA PHE A 19 13.51 7.88 -16.85
C PHE A 19 12.88 8.39 -15.55
N VAL A 20 13.22 7.80 -14.39
CA VAL A 20 12.86 8.34 -13.07
C VAL A 20 13.38 9.77 -12.90
N TYR A 21 14.53 10.10 -13.51
CA TYR A 21 15.06 11.45 -13.54
C TYR A 21 14.29 12.40 -14.48
N LYS A 22 13.84 11.92 -15.66
CA LYS A 22 13.04 12.70 -16.63
C LYS A 22 11.59 12.91 -16.19
N ALA A 23 10.90 11.89 -15.68
CA ALA A 23 9.52 11.98 -15.20
C ALA A 23 9.38 12.98 -14.04
N ARG A 24 10.42 13.08 -13.20
CA ARG A 24 10.48 14.01 -12.07
C ARG A 24 10.66 15.48 -12.45
N LYS A 25 11.10 15.80 -13.69
CA LYS A 25 11.13 17.20 -14.17
C LYS A 25 9.72 17.75 -14.45
N ARG A 26 8.68 16.90 -14.57
CA ARG A 26 7.30 17.32 -14.87
C ARG A 26 6.42 17.53 -13.63
N VAL A 27 6.83 17.08 -12.44
CA VAL A 27 6.08 17.28 -11.19
C VAL A 27 6.91 18.16 -10.25
N ILE A 28 6.90 19.46 -10.52
CA ILE A 28 7.27 20.47 -9.53
C ILE A 28 6.01 20.69 -8.69
N SER A 29 5.90 19.99 -7.56
CA SER A 29 4.87 20.33 -6.57
C SER A 29 5.11 21.76 -6.09
N LYS A 30 4.07 22.60 -6.10
CA LYS A 30 4.05 23.97 -5.53
C LYS A 30 4.31 24.02 -4.00
N ASP A 31 4.76 22.93 -3.38
CA ASP A 31 4.96 22.81 -1.94
C ASP A 31 6.45 22.96 -1.60
N SER A 32 6.79 23.75 -0.58
CA SER A 32 8.17 24.10 -0.17
C SER A 32 8.97 22.92 0.42
N THR A 33 8.49 21.69 0.25
CA THR A 33 9.08 20.48 0.84
C THR A 33 10.37 20.11 0.10
N PRO A 34 11.50 19.91 0.81
CA PRO A 34 12.73 19.45 0.19
C PRO A 34 12.53 18.07 -0.44
N THR A 35 13.02 17.90 -1.67
CA THR A 35 12.89 16.65 -2.44
C THR A 35 14.15 15.78 -2.39
N THR A 36 15.23 16.28 -1.78
CA THR A 36 16.53 15.59 -1.67
C THR A 36 17.22 15.87 -0.33
N TYR A 37 18.09 14.95 0.10
CA TYR A 37 18.95 15.15 1.29
C TYR A 37 19.82 16.41 1.18
N LYS A 38 20.36 16.69 -0.02
CA LYS A 38 21.15 17.92 -0.26
C LYS A 38 20.32 19.19 -0.07
N GLN A 39 19.04 19.18 -0.42
CA GLN A 39 18.13 20.30 -0.15
C GLN A 39 17.82 20.41 1.35
N VAL A 40 17.63 19.28 2.06
CA VAL A 40 17.47 19.28 3.53
C VAL A 40 18.65 19.94 4.23
N LEU A 41 19.89 19.66 3.80
CA LEU A 41 21.08 20.25 4.43
C LEU A 41 21.16 21.78 4.31
N LYS A 42 20.51 22.35 3.29
CA LYS A 42 20.45 23.80 3.02
C LYS A 42 19.34 24.52 3.79
N LEU A 43 18.47 23.78 4.51
CA LEU A 43 17.40 24.38 5.31
C LEU A 43 17.93 25.03 6.60
N PRO A 44 17.17 25.98 7.19
CA PRO A 44 17.44 26.51 8.52
C PRO A 44 17.58 25.40 9.56
N ARG A 45 18.41 25.64 10.59
CA ARG A 45 18.80 24.62 11.58
C ARG A 45 17.61 23.87 12.19
N ASP A 46 16.56 24.59 12.56
CA ASP A 46 15.39 24.04 13.25
C ASP A 46 14.55 23.13 12.36
N GLU A 47 14.43 23.45 11.07
CA GLU A 47 13.71 22.62 10.11
C GLU A 47 14.57 21.44 9.65
N ARG A 48 15.87 21.70 9.40
CA ARG A 48 16.85 20.68 9.04
C ARG A 48 16.94 19.58 10.09
N SER A 49 16.96 19.93 11.38
CA SER A 49 17.03 18.97 12.49
C SER A 49 15.87 17.97 12.43
N LYS A 50 14.64 18.44 12.19
CA LYS A 50 13.44 17.59 12.12
C LYS A 50 13.48 16.61 10.94
N TRP A 51 14.01 17.06 9.80
CA TRP A 51 14.22 16.19 8.64
C TRP A 51 15.30 15.15 8.88
N LEU A 52 16.44 15.55 9.47
CA LEU A 52 17.52 14.63 9.80
C LEU A 52 17.06 13.57 10.80
N GLU A 53 16.30 13.94 11.82
CA GLU A 53 15.72 13.00 12.76
C GLU A 53 14.80 11.99 12.06
N ALA A 54 13.91 12.45 11.17
CA ALA A 54 13.02 11.57 10.41
C ALA A 54 13.79 10.61 9.49
N ILE A 55 14.88 11.06 8.87
CA ILE A 55 15.76 10.23 8.03
C ILE A 55 16.49 9.19 8.88
N THR A 56 17.10 9.62 9.98
CA THR A 56 17.86 8.76 10.89
C THR A 56 16.95 7.69 11.50
N LYS A 57 15.75 8.08 11.95
CA LYS A 57 14.77 7.15 12.53
C LYS A 57 14.36 6.05 11.55
N GLU A 58 14.07 6.41 10.30
CA GLU A 58 13.76 5.44 9.26
C GLU A 58 14.93 4.48 9.01
N PHE A 59 16.14 5.03 8.90
CA PHE A 59 17.33 4.24 8.60
C PHE A 59 17.68 3.26 9.73
N ILE A 60 17.64 3.72 10.99
CA ILE A 60 17.86 2.88 12.18
C ILE A 60 16.81 1.77 12.24
N GLN A 61 15.53 2.09 12.03
CA GLN A 61 14.47 1.09 12.03
C GLN A 61 14.73 -0.03 11.01
N LEU A 62 15.21 0.32 9.81
CA LEU A 62 15.56 -0.67 8.79
C LEU A 62 16.79 -1.51 9.15
N LEU A 63 17.76 -0.94 9.86
CA LEU A 63 18.90 -1.68 10.41
C LEU A 63 18.46 -2.68 11.49
N GLU A 64 17.64 -2.23 12.44
CA GLU A 64 17.14 -3.06 13.56
C GLU A 64 16.27 -4.23 13.07
N LEU A 65 15.50 -4.02 12.00
CA LEU A 65 14.69 -5.06 11.36
C LEU A 65 15.52 -6.01 10.47
N GLY A 66 16.85 -5.82 10.38
CA GLY A 66 17.73 -6.65 9.58
C GLY A 66 17.54 -6.51 8.07
N VAL A 67 16.90 -5.42 7.61
CA VAL A 67 16.63 -5.15 6.18
C VAL A 67 17.94 -4.90 5.43
N PHE A 68 18.94 -4.31 6.10
CA PHE A 68 20.24 -4.04 5.51
C PHE A 68 21.36 -4.84 6.19
N LYS A 69 22.23 -5.38 5.34
CA LYS A 69 23.56 -5.84 5.75
C LYS A 69 24.58 -4.99 5.03
N PHE A 70 25.47 -4.36 5.78
CA PHE A 70 26.60 -3.66 5.17
C PHE A 70 27.55 -4.69 4.54
N LEU A 71 27.85 -4.49 3.26
CA LEU A 71 28.82 -5.28 2.52
C LEU A 71 29.88 -4.35 1.95
N SER A 72 31.13 -4.80 1.96
CA SER A 72 32.20 -4.09 1.25
C SER A 72 31.90 -4.07 -0.25
N ARG A 73 32.19 -2.95 -0.91
CA ARG A 73 32.03 -2.82 -2.36
C ARG A 73 32.88 -3.83 -3.15
N SER A 74 33.99 -4.29 -2.58
CA SER A 74 34.84 -5.34 -3.17
C SER A 74 34.13 -6.70 -3.25
N LEU A 75 33.09 -6.93 -2.44
CA LEU A 75 32.29 -8.15 -2.45
C LEU A 75 31.15 -8.09 -3.47
N LEU A 76 30.99 -6.98 -4.20
CA LEU A 76 29.98 -6.86 -5.23
C LEU A 76 30.37 -7.79 -6.40
N PRO A 77 29.55 -8.79 -6.75
CA PRO A 77 29.83 -9.65 -7.89
C PRO A 77 29.97 -8.82 -9.16
N SER A 78 30.90 -9.20 -10.04
CA SER A 78 31.23 -8.45 -11.26
C SER A 78 30.06 -8.32 -12.25
N ASN A 79 29.02 -9.14 -12.11
CA ASN A 79 27.76 -9.08 -12.87
C ASN A 79 26.64 -8.27 -12.18
N CYS A 80 26.89 -7.69 -11.00
CA CYS A 80 25.88 -6.95 -10.24
C CYS A 80 26.05 -5.43 -10.40
N LYS A 81 24.94 -4.74 -10.65
CA LYS A 81 24.90 -3.27 -10.74
C LYS A 81 24.42 -2.66 -9.43
N LEU A 82 25.18 -1.68 -8.93
CA LEU A 82 24.81 -0.93 -7.73
C LEU A 82 23.64 0.02 -8.02
N ILE A 83 22.54 -0.14 -7.30
CA ILE A 83 21.37 0.74 -7.42
C ILE A 83 21.52 1.91 -6.45
N THR A 84 21.21 3.12 -6.91
CA THR A 84 21.18 4.29 -6.03
C THR A 84 19.86 4.36 -5.26
N CYS A 85 19.92 4.44 -3.94
CA CYS A 85 18.75 4.70 -3.10
C CYS A 85 18.58 6.22 -2.85
N ARG A 86 17.34 6.72 -2.87
CA ARG A 86 17.02 8.11 -2.50
C ARG A 86 15.81 8.14 -1.58
N ASN A 87 15.88 8.93 -0.52
CA ASN A 87 14.77 9.15 0.40
C ASN A 87 13.60 9.87 -0.28
N VAL A 88 12.40 9.44 0.07
CA VAL A 88 11.12 10.11 -0.20
C VAL A 88 10.78 10.92 1.04
N LEU A 89 10.73 12.24 0.88
CA LEU A 89 10.51 13.19 1.96
C LEU A 89 9.07 13.73 1.89
N LYS A 90 8.32 13.67 3.00
CA LYS A 90 6.94 14.17 3.08
C LYS A 90 6.67 14.82 4.44
N VAL A 91 5.95 15.94 4.44
CA VAL A 91 5.44 16.59 5.65
C VAL A 91 3.96 16.26 5.83
N LYS A 92 3.57 15.80 7.03
CA LYS A 92 2.16 15.75 7.45
C LYS A 92 1.83 17.09 8.10
N LYS A 93 0.81 17.77 7.59
CA LYS A 93 0.36 19.08 8.05
C LYS A 93 -0.97 18.97 8.83
N ASP A 94 -1.26 19.94 9.70
CA ASP A 94 -2.55 20.06 10.41
C ASP A 94 -3.64 20.67 9.52
N ALA A 95 -4.87 20.78 10.04
CA ALA A 95 -5.98 21.43 9.35
C ALA A 95 -5.72 22.92 9.04
N LYS A 96 -4.71 23.53 9.68
CA LYS A 96 -4.26 24.90 9.46
C LYS A 96 -2.98 24.96 8.59
N ASN A 97 -2.65 23.86 7.90
CA ASN A 97 -1.51 23.71 7.00
C ASN A 97 -0.12 23.85 7.67
N ARG A 98 -0.02 23.71 9.00
CA ARG A 98 1.24 23.77 9.76
C ARG A 98 1.87 22.39 9.85
N PRO A 99 3.21 22.27 9.77
CA PRO A 99 3.89 20.98 9.81
C PRO A 99 3.74 20.31 11.19
N ILE A 100 3.04 19.16 11.24
CA ILE A 100 2.93 18.30 12.43
C ILE A 100 4.10 17.32 12.49
N LYS A 101 4.42 16.68 11.35
CA LYS A 101 5.35 15.54 11.34
C LYS A 101 6.11 15.44 10.04
N TYR A 102 7.42 15.27 10.16
CA TYR A 102 8.33 15.04 9.05
C TYR A 102 8.50 13.53 8.86
N LYS A 103 8.49 13.08 7.61
CA LYS A 103 8.60 11.66 7.25
C LYS A 103 9.64 11.48 6.16
N SER A 104 10.59 10.58 6.37
CA SER A 104 11.48 10.06 5.35
C SER A 104 11.15 8.59 5.14
N ARG A 105 11.11 8.13 3.89
CA ARG A 105 10.93 6.72 3.54
C ARG A 105 11.90 6.34 2.44
N ILE A 106 12.42 5.12 2.48
CA ILE A 106 13.02 4.51 1.28
C ILE A 106 11.87 4.14 0.33
N PRO A 107 12.03 4.25 -1.02
CA PRO A 107 10.92 4.04 -1.94
C PRO A 107 10.30 2.66 -1.71
N PRO A 108 8.98 2.58 -1.46
CA PRO A 108 8.33 1.31 -1.21
C PRO A 108 8.40 0.42 -2.47
N THR A 109 8.41 -0.90 -2.27
CA THR A 109 8.61 -1.92 -3.31
C THR A 109 7.71 -1.71 -4.53
N TRP A 110 6.47 -1.26 -4.32
CA TRP A 110 5.53 -0.97 -5.40
C TRP A 110 6.01 0.11 -6.37
N ARG A 111 6.77 1.13 -5.92
CA ARG A 111 7.34 2.13 -6.84
C ARG A 111 8.41 1.55 -7.75
N ILE A 112 9.14 0.55 -7.26
CA ILE A 112 10.10 -0.19 -8.07
C ILE A 112 9.34 -1.01 -9.10
N LEU A 113 8.23 -1.66 -8.71
CA LEU A 113 7.39 -2.42 -9.63
C LEU A 113 6.75 -1.54 -10.71
N LEU A 114 6.27 -0.34 -10.38
CA LEU A 114 5.79 0.63 -11.39
C LEU A 114 6.89 0.98 -12.40
N ALA A 115 8.12 1.21 -11.92
CA ALA A 115 9.26 1.50 -12.79
C ALA A 115 9.67 0.30 -13.66
N ILE A 116 9.58 -0.92 -13.12
CA ILE A 116 9.80 -2.16 -13.88
C ILE A 116 8.72 -2.29 -14.95
N GLY A 117 7.45 -2.09 -14.60
CA GLY A 117 6.36 -2.23 -15.55
C GLY A 117 6.46 -1.24 -16.69
N ALA A 118 6.75 0.03 -16.40
CA ALA A 118 6.99 1.04 -17.43
C ALA A 118 8.18 0.73 -18.36
N VAL A 119 9.15 -0.08 -17.92
CA VAL A 119 10.38 -0.39 -18.68
C VAL A 119 10.25 -1.69 -19.47
N LEU A 120 9.51 -2.64 -18.93
CA LEU A 120 9.23 -3.91 -19.58
C LEU A 120 7.95 -3.88 -20.40
N ASP A 121 7.31 -2.71 -20.51
CA ASP A 121 6.02 -2.51 -21.17
C ASP A 121 4.96 -3.47 -20.61
N TRP A 122 4.93 -3.56 -19.28
CA TRP A 122 3.93 -4.34 -18.57
C TRP A 122 2.71 -3.50 -18.26
N GLU A 123 1.59 -4.20 -18.23
CA GLU A 123 0.29 -3.68 -17.91
C GLU A 123 0.20 -3.43 -16.40
N ILE A 124 -0.38 -2.28 -16.03
CA ILE A 124 -0.53 -1.83 -14.65
C ILE A 124 -1.99 -1.41 -14.49
N GLU A 125 -2.77 -2.27 -13.87
CA GLU A 125 -4.19 -2.07 -13.60
C GLU A 125 -4.42 -1.86 -12.11
N GLN A 126 -5.48 -1.12 -11.77
CA GLN A 126 -5.85 -0.79 -10.40
C GLN A 126 -7.27 -1.28 -10.10
N ALA A 127 -7.51 -1.72 -8.87
CA ALA A 127 -8.84 -2.00 -8.36
C ALA A 127 -8.90 -1.80 -6.85
N ASP A 128 -10.10 -1.57 -6.32
CA ASP A 128 -10.35 -1.45 -4.89
C ASP A 128 -11.22 -2.61 -4.39
N PHE A 129 -10.87 -3.18 -3.23
CA PHE A 129 -11.74 -4.14 -2.56
C PHE A 129 -12.89 -3.44 -1.83
N ILE A 130 -14.12 -3.69 -2.27
CA ILE A 130 -15.30 -3.11 -1.65
C ILE A 130 -15.52 -3.75 -0.27
N GLY A 131 -15.49 -2.91 0.77
CA GLY A 131 -15.75 -3.35 2.13
C GLY A 131 -14.70 -4.32 2.66
N ALA A 132 -13.42 -4.11 2.36
CA ALA A 132 -12.37 -5.09 2.62
C ALA A 132 -12.36 -5.61 4.07
N PHE A 133 -12.52 -4.74 5.06
CA PHE A 133 -12.60 -5.17 6.46
C PHE A 133 -13.90 -5.94 6.78
N LEU A 134 -15.01 -5.54 6.18
CA LEU A 134 -16.31 -6.21 6.29
C LEU A 134 -16.31 -7.59 5.61
N ASN A 135 -15.26 -7.94 4.87
CA ASN A 135 -15.06 -9.28 4.33
C ASN A 135 -14.32 -10.20 5.32
N SER A 136 -13.77 -9.66 6.41
CA SER A 136 -13.07 -10.41 7.45
C SER A 136 -13.95 -10.72 8.66
N ALA A 137 -13.84 -11.95 9.16
CA ALA A 137 -14.50 -12.36 10.39
C ALA A 137 -13.63 -11.90 11.58
N LEU A 138 -14.27 -11.57 12.70
CA LEU A 138 -13.55 -11.23 13.91
C LEU A 138 -13.13 -12.52 14.64
N ARG A 139 -11.86 -12.61 15.06
CA ARG A 139 -11.37 -13.71 15.92
C ARG A 139 -11.78 -13.55 17.37
N GLU A 140 -12.03 -12.32 17.78
CA GLU A 140 -12.39 -11.93 19.14
C GLU A 140 -13.84 -11.45 19.17
N GLU A 141 -14.51 -11.68 20.29
CA GLU A 141 -15.84 -11.11 20.48
C GLU A 141 -15.72 -9.62 20.81
N ILE A 142 -16.30 -8.80 19.94
CA ILE A 142 -16.29 -7.35 20.09
C ILE A 142 -17.72 -6.86 20.12
N TYR A 143 -17.99 -6.03 21.12
CA TYR A 143 -19.27 -5.39 21.33
C TYR A 143 -19.09 -3.88 21.20
N MET A 144 -20.11 -3.18 20.73
CA MET A 144 -20.14 -1.74 20.69
C MET A 144 -21.46 -1.20 21.23
N GLU A 145 -21.41 0.02 21.72
CA GLU A 145 -22.61 0.81 22.00
C GLU A 145 -23.36 1.11 20.71
N ILE A 146 -24.66 1.37 20.84
CA ILE A 146 -25.47 1.80 19.72
C ILE A 146 -24.94 3.14 19.21
N PRO A 147 -24.69 3.30 17.90
CA PRO A 147 -24.24 4.57 17.34
C PRO A 147 -25.20 5.71 17.69
N GLU A 148 -24.62 6.85 18.07
CA GLU A 148 -25.36 8.08 18.34
C GLU A 148 -26.29 8.43 17.15
N GLY A 149 -27.52 8.84 17.44
CA GLY A 149 -28.53 9.21 16.45
C GLY A 149 -29.23 8.03 15.75
N LEU A 150 -28.78 6.77 15.91
CA LEU A 150 -29.44 5.62 15.26
C LEU A 150 -30.87 5.40 15.78
N LEU A 151 -31.08 5.58 17.09
CA LEU A 151 -32.40 5.45 17.71
C LEU A 151 -33.33 6.62 17.35
N ASP A 152 -32.79 7.83 17.24
CA ASP A 152 -33.55 9.01 16.81
C ASP A 152 -33.99 8.89 15.35
N LEU A 153 -33.12 8.36 14.49
CA LEU A 153 -33.46 8.00 13.12
C LEU A 153 -34.54 6.92 13.05
N ALA A 154 -34.47 5.92 13.93
CA ALA A 154 -35.51 4.89 13.99
C ALA A 154 -36.85 5.46 14.48
N ALA A 155 -36.86 6.41 15.41
CA ALA A 155 -38.07 7.07 15.87
C ALA A 155 -38.76 7.88 14.76
N SER A 156 -37.97 8.51 13.89
CA SER A 156 -38.46 9.32 12.77
C SER A 156 -38.70 8.52 11.48
N ASN A 157 -38.15 7.30 11.35
CA ASN A 157 -38.24 6.47 10.16
C ASN A 157 -38.69 5.03 10.48
N LYS A 158 -39.96 4.74 10.20
CA LYS A 158 -40.56 3.41 10.41
C LYS A 158 -39.86 2.27 9.69
N ALA A 159 -39.20 2.52 8.55
CA ALA A 159 -38.46 1.48 7.83
C ALA A 159 -37.18 1.09 8.58
N ILE A 160 -36.45 2.07 9.10
CA ILE A 160 -35.27 1.85 9.94
C ILE A 160 -35.69 1.14 11.24
N TYR A 161 -36.78 1.57 11.88
CA TYR A 161 -37.28 0.91 13.08
C TYR A 161 -37.61 -0.57 12.84
N LYS A 162 -38.32 -0.89 11.75
CA LYS A 162 -38.60 -2.28 11.37
C LYS A 162 -37.33 -3.09 11.10
N LEU A 163 -36.31 -2.48 10.50
CA LEU A 163 -35.01 -3.12 10.31
C LEU A 163 -34.35 -3.43 11.65
N LEU A 164 -34.30 -2.48 12.58
CA LEU A 164 -33.70 -2.71 13.90
C LEU A 164 -34.37 -3.88 14.64
N LEU A 165 -35.72 -3.92 14.66
CA LEU A 165 -36.46 -5.04 15.25
C LEU A 165 -36.11 -6.38 14.59
N LYS A 166 -36.03 -6.41 13.25
CA LYS A 166 -35.63 -7.61 12.49
C LYS A 166 -34.22 -8.09 12.88
N TYR A 167 -33.32 -7.18 13.22
CA TYR A 167 -31.95 -7.47 13.63
C TYR A 167 -31.78 -7.59 15.15
N GLY A 168 -32.87 -7.74 15.91
CA GLY A 168 -32.84 -8.12 17.33
C GLY A 168 -32.86 -6.95 18.32
N TYR A 169 -33.11 -5.72 17.87
CA TYR A 169 -33.33 -4.60 18.78
C TYR A 169 -34.59 -4.83 19.62
N ASN A 170 -34.46 -4.68 20.94
CA ASN A 170 -35.59 -4.77 21.87
C ASN A 170 -35.80 -3.41 22.59
N PRO A 171 -36.87 -2.66 22.30
CA PRO A 171 -37.11 -1.36 22.93
C PRO A 171 -37.34 -1.44 24.44
N SER A 172 -37.65 -2.62 24.98
CA SER A 172 -37.93 -2.82 26.41
C SER A 172 -36.69 -3.08 27.27
N THR A 173 -35.50 -3.19 26.66
CA THR A 173 -34.25 -3.48 27.37
C THR A 173 -33.10 -2.62 26.85
N PRO A 174 -32.04 -2.39 27.65
CA PRO A 174 -30.78 -1.88 27.11
C PRO A 174 -30.24 -2.83 26.03
N ASN A 175 -29.74 -2.28 24.93
CA ASN A 175 -29.20 -3.05 23.81
C ASN A 175 -27.73 -2.71 23.59
N ILE A 176 -26.97 -3.70 23.15
CA ILE A 176 -25.58 -3.58 22.68
C ILE A 176 -25.45 -4.32 21.35
N ILE A 177 -24.47 -3.94 20.53
CA ILE A 177 -24.27 -4.55 19.21
C ILE A 177 -23.04 -5.45 19.27
N LYS A 178 -23.22 -6.75 19.00
CA LYS A 178 -22.11 -7.68 18.76
C LYS A 178 -21.65 -7.56 17.31
N LEU A 179 -20.35 -7.33 17.11
CA LEU A 179 -19.76 -7.29 15.78
C LEU A 179 -19.40 -8.71 15.33
N SER A 180 -19.99 -9.15 14.22
CA SER A 180 -19.65 -10.43 13.57
C SER A 180 -18.55 -10.28 12.51
N LYS A 181 -18.30 -9.04 12.05
CA LYS A 181 -17.32 -8.71 11.00
C LYS A 181 -16.53 -7.47 11.40
N ALA A 182 -15.32 -7.34 10.85
CA ALA A 182 -14.41 -6.27 11.24
C ALA A 182 -14.81 -4.91 10.63
N LEU A 183 -14.81 -3.85 11.45
CA LEU A 183 -15.12 -2.47 11.02
C LEU A 183 -13.83 -1.66 10.78
N TYR A 184 -13.91 -0.60 9.97
CA TYR A 184 -12.77 0.27 9.64
C TYR A 184 -12.05 0.90 10.84
N SER A 185 -12.75 1.12 11.95
CA SER A 185 -12.19 1.72 13.16
C SER A 185 -11.45 0.74 14.06
N LEU A 186 -11.56 -0.58 13.83
CA LEU A 186 -10.95 -1.55 14.72
C LEU A 186 -9.48 -1.75 14.39
N LYS A 187 -8.63 -1.76 15.43
CA LYS A 187 -7.17 -1.88 15.31
C LYS A 187 -6.73 -3.16 14.59
N GLN A 188 -7.50 -4.23 14.70
CA GLN A 188 -7.21 -5.54 14.15
C GLN A 188 -7.76 -5.76 12.73
N SER A 189 -8.70 -4.93 12.25
CA SER A 189 -9.32 -5.09 10.92
C SER A 189 -8.31 -5.17 9.76
N PRO A 190 -7.25 -4.32 9.72
CA PRO A 190 -6.24 -4.43 8.67
C PRO A 190 -5.51 -5.77 8.66
N ARG A 191 -5.24 -6.34 9.84
CA ARG A 191 -4.53 -7.60 9.96
C ARG A 191 -5.39 -8.77 9.51
N GLU A 192 -6.65 -8.82 9.96
CA GLU A 192 -7.58 -9.88 9.60
C GLU A 192 -7.88 -9.90 8.10
N TRP A 193 -8.03 -8.72 7.50
CA TRP A 193 -8.16 -8.60 6.06
C TRP A 193 -6.92 -9.09 5.32
N GLN A 194 -5.72 -8.64 5.73
CA GLN A 194 -4.47 -9.05 5.08
C GLN A 194 -4.27 -10.58 5.15
N ASP A 195 -4.60 -11.22 6.27
CA ASP A 195 -4.48 -12.66 6.44
C ASP A 195 -5.46 -13.41 5.51
N LYS A 196 -6.71 -12.96 5.40
CA LYS A 196 -7.68 -13.55 4.43
C LYS A 196 -7.21 -13.39 2.98
N LEU A 197 -6.73 -12.20 2.63
CA LEU A 197 -6.26 -11.92 1.28
C LEU A 197 -5.03 -12.78 0.93
N LYS A 198 -4.09 -12.94 1.88
CA LYS A 198 -2.94 -13.85 1.71
C LYS A 198 -3.37 -15.29 1.40
N ILE A 199 -4.36 -15.82 2.11
CA ILE A 199 -4.86 -17.19 1.88
C ILE A 199 -5.46 -17.31 0.48
N LEU A 200 -6.29 -16.34 0.07
CA LEU A 200 -6.90 -16.31 -1.27
C LEU A 200 -5.83 -16.21 -2.36
N LEU A 201 -4.90 -15.27 -2.24
CA LEU A 201 -3.86 -15.09 -3.25
C LEU A 201 -2.94 -16.32 -3.34
N LYS A 202 -2.64 -16.95 -2.20
CA LYS A 202 -1.88 -18.22 -2.17
C LYS A 202 -2.59 -19.34 -2.90
N SER A 203 -3.92 -19.48 -2.77
CA SER A 203 -4.67 -20.49 -3.52
C SER A 203 -4.68 -20.22 -5.04
N LEU A 204 -4.49 -18.96 -5.45
CA LEU A 204 -4.33 -18.54 -6.85
C LEU A 204 -2.87 -18.63 -7.36
N GLY A 205 -1.95 -19.16 -6.55
CA GLY A 205 -0.54 -19.35 -6.91
C GLY A 205 0.37 -18.14 -6.66
N TYR A 206 -0.11 -17.14 -5.92
CA TYR A 206 0.67 -15.98 -5.53
C TYR A 206 1.33 -16.16 -4.17
N LEU A 207 2.61 -15.82 -4.07
CA LEU A 207 3.34 -15.85 -2.80
C LEU A 207 3.73 -14.42 -2.37
N PRO A 208 3.59 -14.07 -1.09
CA PRO A 208 4.05 -12.77 -0.60
C PRO A 208 5.57 -12.66 -0.71
N LEU A 209 6.07 -11.46 -1.00
CA LEU A 209 7.50 -11.18 -0.93
C LEU A 209 7.95 -11.15 0.54
N ILE A 210 9.15 -11.69 0.80
CA ILE A 210 9.73 -11.75 2.15
C ILE A 210 9.91 -10.33 2.73
N LEU A 211 10.38 -9.40 1.91
CA LEU A 211 10.70 -8.03 2.33
C LEU A 211 9.49 -7.09 2.33
N ASP A 212 8.40 -7.47 1.66
CA ASP A 212 7.19 -6.66 1.56
C ASP A 212 5.94 -7.56 1.50
N PRO A 213 5.36 -7.93 2.65
CA PRO A 213 4.21 -8.83 2.73
C PRO A 213 2.91 -8.26 2.12
N GLY A 214 2.92 -7.01 1.68
CA GLY A 214 1.85 -6.39 0.90
C GLY A 214 2.00 -6.60 -0.61
N VAL A 215 3.13 -7.13 -1.06
CA VAL A 215 3.41 -7.44 -2.46
C VAL A 215 3.44 -8.95 -2.66
N PHE A 216 2.74 -9.43 -3.67
CA PHE A 216 2.63 -10.83 -4.02
C PHE A 216 3.14 -11.06 -5.43
N TYR A 217 3.73 -12.23 -5.67
CA TYR A 217 4.29 -12.60 -6.97
C TYR A 217 3.87 -14.02 -7.37
N ASN A 218 3.51 -14.19 -8.64
CA ASN A 218 3.29 -15.48 -9.26
C ASN A 218 4.41 -15.77 -10.25
N ALA A 219 5.30 -16.71 -9.90
CA ALA A 219 6.47 -17.05 -10.72
C ALA A 219 6.13 -17.74 -12.05
N LYS A 220 4.96 -18.38 -12.16
CA LYS A 220 4.53 -19.06 -13.39
C LYS A 220 4.06 -18.08 -14.43
N THR A 221 3.35 -17.04 -14.00
CA THR A 221 2.74 -16.06 -14.90
C THR A 221 3.52 -14.76 -14.95
N CYS A 222 4.52 -14.58 -14.10
CA CYS A 222 5.29 -13.34 -13.95
C CYS A 222 4.45 -12.11 -13.59
N HIS A 223 3.36 -12.30 -12.84
CA HIS A 223 2.49 -11.21 -12.38
C HIS A 223 2.74 -10.87 -10.92
N PHE A 224 2.59 -9.59 -10.59
CA PHE A 224 2.62 -9.05 -9.25
C PHE A 224 1.26 -8.50 -8.86
N ILE A 225 0.94 -8.60 -7.57
CA ILE A 225 -0.17 -7.88 -6.95
C ILE A 225 0.40 -7.07 -5.80
N VAL A 226 0.16 -5.75 -5.82
CA VAL A 226 0.43 -4.88 -4.67
C VAL A 226 -0.88 -4.65 -3.96
N THR A 227 -0.89 -4.79 -2.65
CA THR A 227 -2.06 -4.57 -1.79
C THR A 227 -1.72 -3.50 -0.77
N TYR A 228 -2.59 -2.51 -0.63
CA TYR A 228 -2.54 -1.49 0.42
C TYR A 228 -3.94 -1.31 0.99
N VAL A 229 -4.27 -2.16 1.96
CA VAL A 229 -5.63 -2.20 2.55
C VAL A 229 -6.67 -2.52 1.48
N ASP A 230 -7.42 -1.53 1.00
CA ASP A 230 -8.47 -1.68 0.00
C ASP A 230 -7.88 -1.52 -1.41
N ASP A 231 -6.86 -0.67 -1.58
CA ASP A 231 -6.24 -0.35 -2.87
C ASP A 231 -5.36 -1.51 -3.36
N CYS A 232 -5.51 -1.89 -4.63
CA CYS A 232 -4.69 -2.92 -5.26
C CYS A 232 -4.13 -2.50 -6.61
N LEU A 233 -2.89 -2.90 -6.90
CA LEU A 233 -2.31 -2.87 -8.24
C LEU A 233 -2.06 -4.28 -8.75
N PHE A 234 -2.40 -4.51 -10.01
CA PHE A 234 -2.09 -5.71 -10.77
C PHE A 234 -1.07 -5.34 -11.82
N ILE A 235 0.09 -6.00 -11.80
CA ILE A 235 1.23 -5.63 -12.63
C ILE A 235 1.74 -6.88 -13.33
N GLY A 236 1.87 -6.85 -14.66
CA GLY A 236 2.44 -7.98 -15.38
C GLY A 236 2.35 -7.88 -16.90
N PRO A 237 2.90 -8.87 -17.62
CA PRO A 237 3.04 -8.81 -19.07
C PRO A 237 1.76 -9.08 -19.86
N ASP A 238 0.67 -9.53 -19.23
CA ASP A 238 -0.54 -9.99 -19.92
C ASP A 238 -1.82 -9.38 -19.30
N ILE A 239 -2.41 -8.41 -20.00
CA ILE A 239 -3.68 -7.77 -19.60
C ILE A 239 -4.85 -8.76 -19.56
N GLY A 240 -4.85 -9.78 -20.43
CA GLY A 240 -5.88 -10.82 -20.45
C GLY A 240 -5.87 -11.61 -19.15
N TYR A 241 -4.68 -12.02 -18.71
CA TYR A 241 -4.50 -12.68 -17.42
C TYR A 241 -4.91 -11.78 -16.24
N ILE A 242 -4.54 -10.50 -16.24
CA ILE A 242 -4.95 -9.53 -15.20
C ILE A 242 -6.48 -9.41 -15.15
N THR A 243 -7.12 -9.29 -16.31
CA THR A 243 -8.58 -9.17 -16.43
C THR A 243 -9.29 -10.41 -15.85
N ASP A 244 -8.81 -11.60 -16.18
CA ASP A 244 -9.39 -12.85 -15.67
C ASP A 244 -9.09 -13.08 -14.18
N LEU A 245 -7.94 -12.61 -13.69
CA LEU A 245 -7.63 -12.58 -12.27
C LEU A 245 -8.59 -11.67 -11.51
N LYS A 246 -8.82 -10.44 -12.00
CA LYS A 246 -9.80 -9.51 -11.42
C LYS A 246 -11.19 -10.15 -11.35
N LYS A 247 -11.66 -10.79 -12.44
CA LYS A 247 -12.93 -11.54 -12.44
C LYS A 247 -12.98 -12.66 -11.39
N ARG A 248 -11.89 -13.42 -11.23
CA ARG A 248 -11.82 -14.50 -10.22
C ARG A 248 -11.85 -13.94 -8.79
N LEU A 249 -11.15 -12.84 -8.54
CA LEU A 249 -11.19 -12.15 -7.25
C LEU A 249 -12.59 -11.61 -6.95
N ASN A 250 -13.24 -10.99 -7.94
CA ASN A 250 -14.58 -10.42 -7.81
C ASN A 250 -15.66 -11.45 -7.41
N LYS A 251 -15.46 -12.73 -7.76
CA LYS A 251 -16.36 -13.82 -7.35
C LYS A 251 -16.29 -14.14 -5.86
N VAL A 252 -15.17 -13.80 -5.21
CA VAL A 252 -14.93 -14.11 -3.79
C VAL A 252 -15.14 -12.87 -2.93
N TYR A 253 -14.51 -11.76 -3.33
CA TYR A 253 -14.64 -10.46 -2.68
C TYR A 253 -14.93 -9.43 -3.76
N ALA A 254 -15.98 -8.64 -3.56
CA ALA A 254 -16.36 -7.61 -4.51
C ALA A 254 -15.19 -6.63 -4.71
N ILE A 255 -14.85 -6.37 -5.98
CA ILE A 255 -13.86 -5.38 -6.38
C ILE A 255 -14.51 -4.32 -7.26
N GLU A 256 -14.08 -3.08 -7.07
CA GLU A 256 -14.31 -1.97 -7.99
C GLU A 256 -13.10 -1.89 -8.92
N ASP A 257 -13.31 -2.18 -10.20
CA ASP A 257 -12.24 -2.10 -11.20
C ASP A 257 -12.04 -0.64 -11.62
N LEU A 258 -10.84 -0.12 -11.36
CA LEU A 258 -10.46 1.26 -11.68
C LEU A 258 -9.74 1.36 -13.03
N GLY A 259 -9.51 0.23 -13.70
CA GLY A 259 -8.83 0.17 -14.99
C GLY A 259 -7.34 0.48 -14.89
N PRO A 260 -6.73 1.09 -15.93
CA PRO A 260 -5.31 1.43 -15.93
C PRO A 260 -4.95 2.34 -14.75
N ALA A 261 -3.85 2.03 -14.07
CA ALA A 261 -3.43 2.77 -12.89
C ALA A 261 -3.12 4.23 -13.23
N ALA A 262 -3.93 5.16 -12.71
CA ALA A 262 -3.78 6.60 -12.94
C ALA A 262 -3.24 7.33 -11.70
N TYR A 263 -3.62 6.87 -10.50
CA TYR A 263 -3.17 7.46 -9.24
C TYR A 263 -3.13 6.39 -8.15
N PHE A 264 -1.94 6.16 -7.58
CA PHE A 264 -1.76 5.19 -6.51
C PHE A 264 -0.87 5.75 -5.39
N LEU A 265 -1.46 5.93 -4.20
CA LEU A 265 -0.77 6.41 -2.99
C LEU A 265 0.04 7.71 -3.17
N GLY A 266 -0.46 8.64 -3.99
CA GLY A 266 0.15 9.95 -4.20
C GLY A 266 1.20 10.02 -5.31
N VAL A 267 1.16 9.06 -6.25
CA VAL A 267 1.95 9.02 -7.49
C VAL A 267 0.98 8.84 -8.63
#